data_AF-A0A2E6WBX4-F1
#
_entry.id   AF-A0A2E6WBX4-F1
#
_cell.length_a   1.000
_cell.length_b   1.000
_cell.length_c   1.000
_cell.angle_alpha   90.00
_cell.angle_beta   90.00
_cell.angle_gamma   90.00
#
_symmetry.space_group_name_H-M   'P 1'
#
loop_
_entity.id
_entity.type
_entity.pdbx_description
1 polymer ?
#
loop_
_entity_poly.entity_id
_entity_poly.type
_entity_poly.pdbx_seq_one_letter_code
_entity_poly.pdbx_strand_id
1 'polypeptide(L)'
;MQIRMFLHLSLIAFIPSFIGCVSSDKEAAGTANGALIGAAAGAAIGANNDSPLSGALIGATTGAIAGNIIGETAQRRSDAYEAKFQQDQALLRSSASQRVDASVTIEQVERMVQANVSDDVIISQLQGRGAAQNLSTDDIINLTQKGISAEVIKAYQSAGSYAANVTPPSTTTQRSNAGPVVVERHYHHSPRAGTYYQPYAPSRRSGIILGIGN
;
A
#
# COMPACT_ATOMS: atom_id res chain seq x y z
N MET A 1 2.41 -52.40 19.58
CA MET A 1 3.40 -51.63 18.78
C MET A 1 2.78 -50.44 18.04
N GLN A 2 1.59 -50.60 17.43
CA GLN A 2 0.92 -49.55 16.64
C GLN A 2 0.64 -48.23 17.42
N ILE A 3 0.21 -48.31 18.69
CA ILE A 3 -0.15 -47.13 19.51
C ILE A 3 1.04 -46.21 19.82
N ARG A 4 2.25 -46.78 20.01
CA ARG A 4 3.49 -45.98 20.22
C ARG A 4 3.91 -45.26 18.93
N MET A 5 3.65 -45.86 17.78
CA MET A 5 3.96 -45.28 16.47
C MET A 5 3.07 -44.08 16.16
N PHE A 6 1.76 -44.15 16.47
CA PHE A 6 0.85 -43.01 16.32
C PHE A 6 1.16 -41.85 17.29
N LEU A 7 1.64 -42.17 18.50
CA LEU A 7 1.98 -41.16 19.50
C LEU A 7 3.25 -40.36 19.11
N HIS A 8 4.25 -41.02 18.51
CA HIS A 8 5.42 -40.34 17.94
C HIS A 8 5.09 -39.55 16.67
N LEU A 9 4.20 -40.05 15.81
CA LEU A 9 3.76 -39.34 14.61
C LEU A 9 3.00 -38.04 14.95
N SER A 10 2.16 -38.08 15.99
CA SER A 10 1.44 -36.91 16.51
C SER A 10 2.39 -35.90 17.18
N LEU A 11 3.40 -36.37 17.92
CA LEU A 11 4.42 -35.51 18.54
C LEU A 11 5.31 -34.80 17.50
N ILE A 12 5.69 -35.49 16.42
CA ILE A 12 6.50 -34.92 15.33
C ILE A 12 5.69 -33.88 14.52
N ALA A 13 4.39 -34.06 14.38
CA ALA A 13 3.50 -33.11 13.69
C ALA A 13 3.20 -31.85 14.52
N PHE A 14 3.30 -31.90 15.85
CA PHE A 14 3.00 -30.77 16.74
C PHE A 14 4.19 -29.83 16.99
N ILE A 15 5.43 -30.33 16.88
CA ILE A 15 6.67 -29.56 17.07
C ILE A 15 6.90 -28.43 16.04
N PRO A 16 6.56 -28.54 14.73
CA PRO A 16 6.79 -27.45 13.79
C PRO A 16 5.90 -26.22 14.02
N SER A 17 4.80 -26.33 14.78
CA SER A 17 3.97 -25.17 15.15
C SER A 17 4.68 -24.17 16.08
N PHE A 18 5.75 -24.57 16.77
CA PHE A 18 6.50 -23.68 17.66
C PHE A 18 7.77 -23.06 17.04
N ILE A 19 8.22 -23.55 15.88
CA ILE A 19 9.42 -23.01 15.20
C ILE A 19 9.03 -21.88 14.20
N GLY A 20 7.73 -21.69 13.95
CA GLY A 20 7.21 -20.59 13.13
C GLY A 20 7.15 -19.22 13.80
N CYS A 21 7.56 -19.09 15.07
CA CYS A 21 7.57 -17.81 15.80
C CYS A 21 8.97 -17.15 15.82
N VAL A 22 9.78 -17.30 14.77
CA VAL A 22 11.05 -16.55 14.69
C VAL A 22 10.82 -15.19 14.03
N SER A 23 10.89 -14.18 14.89
CA SER A 23 10.99 -12.74 14.66
C SER A 23 9.87 -12.03 13.91
N SER A 24 9.06 -11.29 14.67
CA SER A 24 8.24 -10.17 14.18
C SER A 24 9.07 -8.95 13.73
N ASP A 25 10.40 -9.01 13.91
CA ASP A 25 11.34 -7.98 13.48
C ASP A 25 11.76 -8.21 12.03
N LYS A 26 11.40 -7.27 11.15
CA LYS A 26 11.72 -7.31 9.71
C LYS A 26 13.23 -7.44 9.46
N GLU A 27 14.04 -6.93 10.38
CA GLU A 27 15.51 -6.99 10.34
C GLU A 27 16.05 -8.40 10.63
N ALA A 28 15.46 -9.11 11.60
CA ALA A 28 15.85 -10.47 11.95
C ALA A 28 15.36 -11.49 10.92
N ALA A 29 14.32 -11.17 10.14
CA ALA A 29 13.80 -12.06 9.10
C ALA A 29 14.85 -12.39 8.02
N GLY A 30 15.64 -11.41 7.56
CA GLY A 30 16.69 -11.64 6.55
C GLY A 30 17.82 -12.54 7.08
N THR A 31 18.30 -12.24 8.28
CA THR A 31 19.33 -13.00 8.99
C THR A 31 18.85 -14.43 9.30
N ALA A 32 17.64 -14.60 9.82
CA ALA A 32 17.08 -15.89 10.21
C ALA A 32 16.81 -16.80 8.99
N ASN A 33 16.20 -16.25 7.93
CA ASN A 33 15.95 -17.00 6.70
C ASN A 33 17.27 -17.38 6.02
N GLY A 34 18.22 -16.44 5.95
CA GLY A 34 19.56 -16.71 5.44
C GLY A 34 20.28 -17.79 6.24
N ALA A 35 20.22 -17.74 7.58
CA ALA A 35 20.80 -18.74 8.46
C ALA A 35 20.15 -20.12 8.27
N LEU A 36 18.83 -20.19 8.16
CA LEU A 36 18.11 -21.44 7.98
C LEU A 36 18.45 -22.11 6.64
N ILE A 37 18.41 -21.34 5.55
CA ILE A 37 18.75 -21.83 4.20
C ILE A 37 20.22 -22.25 4.16
N GLY A 38 21.11 -21.44 4.73
CA GLY A 38 22.54 -21.74 4.82
C GLY A 38 22.81 -22.98 5.66
N ALA A 39 22.13 -23.17 6.79
CA ALA A 39 22.27 -24.34 7.65
C ALA A 39 21.85 -25.62 6.93
N ALA A 40 20.72 -25.59 6.22
CA ALA A 40 20.24 -26.74 5.46
C ALA A 40 21.22 -27.12 4.34
N ALA A 41 21.69 -26.14 3.58
CA ALA A 41 22.69 -26.35 2.53
C ALA A 41 24.02 -26.86 3.10
N GLY A 42 24.50 -26.26 4.19
CA GLY A 42 25.73 -26.65 4.86
C GLY A 42 25.66 -28.05 5.47
N ALA A 43 24.51 -28.42 6.05
CA ALA A 43 24.30 -29.76 6.59
C ALA A 43 24.34 -30.83 5.49
N ALA A 44 23.72 -30.56 4.34
CA ALA A 44 23.74 -31.45 3.20
C ALA A 44 25.16 -31.67 2.67
N ILE A 45 25.98 -30.61 2.59
CA ILE A 45 27.38 -30.72 2.17
C ILE A 45 28.22 -31.44 3.24
N GLY A 46 28.00 -31.14 4.52
CA GLY A 46 28.72 -31.76 5.64
C GLY A 46 28.39 -33.23 5.84
N ALA A 47 27.19 -33.67 5.42
CA ALA A 47 26.78 -35.07 5.48
C ALA A 47 27.68 -35.99 4.62
N ASN A 48 28.30 -35.47 3.55
CA ASN A 48 29.24 -36.22 2.72
C ASN A 48 30.60 -36.47 3.42
N ASN A 49 30.90 -35.74 4.49
CA ASN A 49 32.14 -35.85 5.27
C ASN A 49 31.88 -36.30 6.72
N ASP A 50 30.79 -37.05 6.96
CA ASP A 50 30.34 -37.52 8.29
C ASP A 50 30.15 -36.41 9.35
N SER A 51 30.03 -35.15 8.91
CA SER A 51 30.02 -33.97 9.77
C SER A 51 28.87 -33.00 9.42
N PRO A 52 27.60 -33.47 9.41
CA PRO A 52 26.45 -32.64 9.04
C PRO A 52 26.27 -31.45 9.98
N LEU A 53 26.55 -31.61 11.29
CA LEU A 53 26.41 -30.53 12.27
C LEU A 53 27.41 -29.40 12.04
N SER A 54 28.67 -29.74 11.76
CA SER A 54 29.72 -28.75 11.45
C SER A 54 29.40 -28.00 10.16
N GLY A 55 28.93 -28.72 9.13
CA GLY A 55 28.47 -28.12 7.88
C GLY A 55 27.29 -27.17 8.10
N ALA A 56 26.31 -27.56 8.91
CA ALA A 56 25.15 -26.74 9.23
C ALA A 56 25.54 -25.45 9.97
N LEU A 57 26.47 -25.53 10.93
CA LEU A 57 26.93 -24.37 11.68
C LEU A 57 27.64 -23.35 10.78
N ILE A 58 28.53 -23.82 9.90
CA ILE A 58 29.26 -22.96 8.95
C ILE A 58 28.29 -22.35 7.93
N GLY A 59 27.35 -23.15 7.43
CA GLY A 59 26.32 -22.70 6.52
C GLY A 59 25.39 -21.68 7.16
N ALA A 60 25.00 -21.88 8.41
CA ALA A 60 24.12 -20.98 9.16
C ALA A 60 24.78 -19.60 9.35
N THR A 61 26.03 -19.56 9.79
CA THR A 61 26.73 -18.29 10.03
C THR A 61 26.96 -17.53 8.73
N THR A 62 27.37 -18.23 7.67
CA THR A 62 27.58 -17.63 6.34
C THR A 62 26.26 -17.12 5.75
N GLY A 63 25.21 -17.93 5.84
CA GLY A 63 23.87 -17.59 5.39
C GLY A 63 23.25 -16.44 6.18
N ALA A 64 23.50 -16.35 7.48
CA ALA A 64 23.07 -15.25 8.34
C ALA A 64 23.70 -13.92 7.90
N ILE A 65 25.01 -13.90 7.66
CA ILE A 65 25.73 -12.70 7.22
C ILE A 65 25.20 -12.24 5.85
N ALA A 66 25.08 -13.16 4.90
CA ALA A 66 24.55 -12.84 3.58
C ALA A 66 23.08 -12.36 3.64
N GLY A 67 22.26 -13.02 4.47
CA GLY A 67 20.87 -12.66 4.70
C GLY A 67 20.68 -11.30 5.36
N ASN A 68 21.60 -10.89 6.25
CA ASN A 68 21.58 -9.59 6.89
C ASN A 68 21.83 -8.45 5.90
N ILE A 69 22.85 -8.56 5.04
CA ILE A 69 23.17 -7.56 4.01
C ILE A 69 22.00 -7.37 3.04
N ILE A 70 21.40 -8.46 2.58
CA ILE A 70 20.25 -8.41 1.66
C ILE A 70 19.02 -7.85 2.39
N GLY A 71 18.79 -8.28 3.63
CA GLY A 71 17.69 -7.85 4.48
C GLY A 71 17.66 -6.34 4.70
N GLU A 72 18.81 -5.72 4.99
CA GLU A 72 18.89 -4.27 5.21
C GLU A 72 18.45 -3.48 3.96
N THR A 73 18.87 -3.91 2.76
CA THR A 73 18.47 -3.24 1.51
C THR A 73 16.98 -3.42 1.20
N ALA A 74 16.43 -4.60 1.50
CA ALA A 74 15.01 -4.87 1.34
C ALA A 74 14.18 -4.02 2.32
N GLN A 75 14.66 -3.87 3.57
CA GLN A 75 14.04 -3.08 4.62
C GLN A 75 14.04 -1.59 4.27
N ARG A 76 15.19 -1.05 3.82
CA ARG A 76 15.29 0.35 3.36
C ARG A 76 14.32 0.65 2.22
N ARG A 77 14.12 -0.31 1.29
CA ARG A 77 13.11 -0.17 0.23
C ARG A 77 11.70 -0.12 0.82
N SER A 78 11.34 -1.05 1.70
CA SER A 78 9.99 -1.06 2.29
C SER A 78 9.68 0.22 3.06
N ASP A 79 10.65 0.74 3.81
CA ASP A 79 10.47 1.96 4.60
C ASP A 79 10.33 3.20 3.70
N ALA A 80 11.08 3.25 2.59
CA ALA A 80 10.93 4.29 1.58
C ALA A 80 9.55 4.25 0.90
N TYR A 81 9.01 3.06 0.62
CA TYR A 81 7.65 2.91 0.09
C TYR A 81 6.59 3.36 1.09
N GLU A 82 6.76 3.01 2.37
CA GLU A 82 5.80 3.35 3.42
C GLU A 82 5.75 4.86 3.67
N ALA A 83 6.90 5.54 3.68
CA ALA A 83 6.97 6.99 3.81
C ALA A 83 6.25 7.71 2.65
N LYS A 84 6.42 7.24 1.41
CA LYS A 84 5.72 7.79 0.24
C LYS A 84 4.22 7.59 0.32
N PHE A 85 3.80 6.41 0.74
CA PHE A 85 2.38 6.09 0.88
C PHE A 85 1.68 6.96 1.92
N GLN A 86 2.31 7.21 3.07
CA GLN A 86 1.76 8.10 4.09
C GLN A 86 1.62 9.54 3.59
N GLN A 87 2.60 10.02 2.82
CA GLN A 87 2.56 11.35 2.22
C GLN A 87 1.43 11.49 1.19
N ASP A 88 1.26 10.52 0.30
CA ASP A 88 0.19 10.52 -0.71
C ASP A 88 -1.19 10.47 -0.04
N GLN A 89 -1.33 9.68 1.02
CA GLN A 89 -2.59 9.58 1.74
C GLN A 89 -3.00 10.89 2.42
N ALA A 90 -2.05 11.73 2.84
CA ALA A 90 -2.34 13.05 3.38
C ALA A 90 -2.84 14.02 2.30
N LEU A 91 -2.25 13.99 1.10
CA LEU A 91 -2.68 14.78 -0.05
C LEU A 91 -4.06 14.35 -0.58
N LEU A 92 -4.34 13.04 -0.54
CA LEU A 92 -5.64 12.49 -0.89
C LEU A 92 -6.72 12.89 0.10
N ARG A 93 -6.42 12.96 1.41
CA ARG A 93 -7.38 13.43 2.43
C ARG A 93 -7.74 14.91 2.26
N SER A 94 -6.76 15.78 1.96
CA SER A 94 -7.04 17.21 1.76
C SER A 94 -7.83 17.46 0.47
N SER A 95 -7.52 16.74 -0.61
CA SER A 95 -8.27 16.84 -1.87
C SER A 95 -9.64 16.16 -1.81
N ALA A 96 -9.81 15.09 -1.02
CA ALA A 96 -11.11 14.45 -0.80
C ALA A 96 -12.06 15.35 0.00
N SER A 97 -11.58 16.06 1.03
CA SER A 97 -12.41 17.01 1.79
C SER A 97 -12.97 18.13 0.92
N GLN A 98 -12.22 18.58 -0.08
CA GLN A 98 -12.67 19.61 -1.01
C GLN A 98 -13.68 19.09 -2.06
N ARG A 99 -13.78 17.77 -2.23
CA ARG A 99 -14.85 17.14 -3.02
C ARG A 99 -16.14 16.91 -2.25
N VAL A 100 -16.14 17.02 -0.92
CA VAL A 100 -17.37 16.92 -0.12
C VAL A 100 -18.24 18.17 -0.27
N ASP A 101 -17.65 19.29 -0.69
CA ASP A 101 -18.38 20.51 -1.03
C ASP A 101 -18.90 20.49 -2.48
N ALA A 102 -18.77 19.39 -3.23
CA ALA A 102 -18.81 19.43 -4.70
C ALA A 102 -20.10 19.98 -5.32
N SER A 103 -21.24 20.01 -4.62
CA SER A 103 -22.51 20.56 -5.11
C SER A 103 -22.88 21.90 -4.47
N VAL A 104 -23.45 22.81 -5.25
CA VAL A 104 -23.89 24.13 -4.75
C VAL A 104 -25.20 23.98 -3.96
N THR A 105 -25.19 24.29 -2.66
CA THR A 105 -26.41 24.29 -1.83
C THR A 105 -27.23 25.56 -2.02
N ILE A 106 -28.48 25.56 -1.56
CA ILE A 106 -29.35 26.76 -1.61
C ILE A 106 -28.72 27.89 -0.77
N GLU A 107 -28.17 27.56 0.41
CA GLU A 107 -27.49 28.53 1.28
C GLU A 107 -26.25 29.12 0.60
N GLN A 108 -25.52 28.31 -0.19
CA GLN A 108 -24.38 28.79 -0.96
C GLN A 108 -24.80 29.80 -2.02
N VAL A 109 -25.92 29.55 -2.73
CA VAL A 109 -26.47 30.49 -3.72
C VAL A 109 -26.91 31.79 -3.04
N GLU A 110 -27.61 31.70 -1.91
CA GLU A 110 -28.01 32.88 -1.13
C GLU A 110 -26.81 33.72 -0.71
N ARG A 111 -25.72 33.09 -0.25
CA ARG A 111 -24.47 33.79 0.09
C ARG A 111 -23.81 34.44 -1.12
N MET A 112 -23.82 33.80 -2.28
CA MET A 112 -23.26 34.36 -3.51
C MET A 112 -24.04 35.61 -3.94
N VAL A 113 -25.37 35.58 -3.85
CA VAL A 113 -26.23 36.74 -4.16
C VAL A 113 -26.05 37.85 -3.13
N GLN A 114 -26.00 37.53 -1.83
CA GLN A 114 -25.71 38.51 -0.76
C GLN A 114 -24.32 39.15 -0.91
N ALA A 115 -23.34 38.39 -1.42
CA ALA A 115 -22.01 38.89 -1.74
C ALA A 115 -21.95 39.66 -3.07
N ASN A 116 -23.11 39.89 -3.73
CA ASN A 116 -23.23 40.59 -5.00
C ASN A 116 -22.41 39.94 -6.13
N VAL A 117 -22.32 38.60 -6.12
CA VAL A 117 -21.73 37.81 -7.21
C VAL A 117 -22.70 37.84 -8.39
N SER A 118 -22.17 38.04 -9.60
CA SER A 118 -22.97 38.06 -10.83
C SER A 118 -23.66 36.72 -11.10
N ASP A 119 -24.89 36.78 -11.60
CA ASP A 119 -25.72 35.63 -11.97
C ASP A 119 -24.99 34.64 -12.88
N ASP A 120 -24.22 35.11 -13.87
CA ASP A 120 -23.44 34.26 -14.79
C ASP A 120 -22.44 33.35 -14.05
N VAL A 121 -21.81 33.85 -12.99
CA VAL A 121 -20.85 33.10 -12.17
C VAL A 121 -21.58 32.07 -11.32
N ILE A 122 -22.75 32.43 -10.77
CA ILE A 122 -23.61 31.51 -10.01
C ILE A 122 -24.09 30.37 -10.93
N ILE A 123 -24.54 30.71 -12.15
CA ILE A 123 -24.97 29.75 -13.16
C ILE A 123 -23.81 28.86 -13.58
N SER A 124 -22.63 29.41 -13.88
CA SER A 124 -21.44 28.64 -14.23
C SER A 124 -21.03 27.69 -13.10
N GLN A 125 -21.15 28.13 -11.85
CA GLN A 125 -20.86 27.29 -10.70
C GLN A 125 -21.89 26.15 -10.59
N LEU A 126 -23.18 26.44 -10.77
CA LEU A 126 -24.24 25.43 -10.77
C LEU A 126 -24.08 24.40 -11.90
N GLN A 127 -23.64 24.83 -13.08
CA GLN A 127 -23.37 23.93 -14.20
C GLN A 127 -22.12 23.07 -13.98
N GLY A 128 -21.05 23.64 -13.41
CA GLY A 128 -19.79 22.93 -13.17
C GLY A 128 -19.81 21.98 -11.98
N ARG A 129 -20.58 22.31 -10.93
CA ARG A 129 -20.63 21.58 -9.66
C ARG A 129 -21.92 20.80 -9.44
N GLY A 130 -22.99 21.16 -10.16
CA GLY A 130 -24.33 20.65 -9.88
C GLY A 130 -24.95 21.28 -8.64
N ALA A 131 -26.25 21.07 -8.48
CA ALA A 131 -26.99 21.51 -7.31
C ALA A 131 -27.05 20.39 -6.26
N ALA A 132 -27.00 20.76 -4.98
CA ALA A 132 -27.04 19.81 -3.87
C ALA A 132 -28.43 19.17 -3.69
N GLN A 133 -29.49 19.84 -4.13
CA GLN A 133 -30.88 19.42 -3.95
C GLN A 133 -31.78 19.88 -5.10
N ASN A 134 -32.99 19.34 -5.18
CA ASN A 134 -34.04 19.83 -6.09
C ASN A 134 -34.84 20.93 -5.39
N LEU A 135 -35.21 21.99 -6.12
CA LEU A 135 -36.08 23.04 -5.58
C LEU A 135 -37.53 22.58 -5.54
N SER A 136 -38.19 22.76 -4.39
CA SER A 136 -39.64 22.70 -4.29
C SER A 136 -40.30 24.00 -4.77
N THR A 137 -41.61 23.98 -4.98
CA THR A 137 -42.39 25.18 -5.32
C THR A 137 -42.24 26.28 -4.27
N ASP A 138 -42.24 25.90 -2.99
CA ASP A 138 -42.08 26.85 -1.88
C ASP A 138 -40.67 27.46 -1.85
N ASP A 139 -39.64 26.66 -2.18
CA ASP A 139 -38.27 27.15 -2.30
C ASP A 139 -38.13 28.19 -3.42
N ILE A 140 -38.74 27.93 -4.58
CA ILE A 140 -38.72 28.88 -5.71
C ILE A 140 -39.33 30.22 -5.31
N ILE A 141 -40.47 30.17 -4.60
CA ILE A 141 -41.16 31.38 -4.12
C ILE A 141 -40.27 32.13 -3.12
N ASN A 142 -39.69 31.42 -2.16
CA ASN A 142 -38.80 32.00 -1.15
C ASN A 142 -37.54 32.63 -1.78
N LEU A 143 -36.92 31.96 -2.77
CA LEU A 143 -35.73 32.46 -3.45
C LEU A 143 -36.04 33.69 -4.31
N THR A 144 -37.19 33.68 -4.98
CA THR A 144 -37.67 34.84 -5.76
C THR A 144 -37.91 36.04 -4.84
N GLN A 145 -38.52 35.83 -3.66
CA GLN A 145 -38.72 36.90 -2.66
C GLN A 145 -37.40 37.43 -2.09
N LYS A 146 -36.37 36.60 -2.00
CA LYS A 146 -35.01 36.97 -1.57
C LYS A 146 -34.20 37.70 -2.66
N GLY A 147 -34.78 37.97 -3.82
CA GLY A 147 -34.14 38.73 -4.90
C GLY A 147 -33.22 37.91 -5.80
N ILE A 148 -33.30 36.59 -5.75
CA ILE A 148 -32.54 35.71 -6.66
C ILE A 148 -33.24 35.69 -8.02
N SER A 149 -32.47 35.85 -9.09
CA SER A 149 -33.04 35.95 -10.44
C SER A 149 -33.64 34.63 -10.92
N ALA A 150 -34.64 34.75 -11.80
CA ALA A 150 -35.29 33.59 -12.41
C ALA A 150 -34.32 32.74 -13.25
N GLU A 151 -33.26 33.34 -13.80
CA GLU A 151 -32.23 32.61 -14.57
C GLU A 151 -31.39 31.71 -13.66
N VAL A 152 -30.98 32.20 -12.49
CA VAL A 152 -30.28 31.40 -11.48
C VAL A 152 -31.16 30.27 -10.96
N ILE A 153 -32.44 30.55 -10.67
CA ILE A 153 -33.42 29.53 -10.22
C ILE A 153 -33.58 28.43 -11.28
N LYS A 154 -33.75 28.81 -12.55
CA LYS A 154 -33.88 27.86 -13.67
C LYS A 154 -32.61 27.04 -13.85
N ALA A 155 -31.44 27.68 -13.78
CA ALA A 155 -30.15 26.99 -13.83
C ALA A 155 -30.01 25.99 -12.69
N TYR A 156 -30.43 26.36 -11.47
CA TYR A 156 -30.40 25.47 -10.31
C TYR A 156 -31.33 24.26 -10.49
N GLN A 157 -32.57 24.47 -10.97
CA GLN A 157 -33.49 23.37 -11.27
C GLN A 157 -32.93 22.41 -12.31
N SER A 158 -32.28 22.95 -13.35
CA SER A 158 -31.58 22.11 -14.34
C SER A 158 -30.43 21.34 -13.70
N ALA A 159 -29.60 22.01 -12.88
CA ALA A 159 -28.48 21.44 -12.14
C ALA A 159 -28.90 20.34 -11.15
N GLY A 160 -30.06 20.50 -10.49
CA GLY A 160 -30.62 19.53 -9.54
C GLY A 160 -31.19 18.29 -10.23
N SER A 161 -31.76 18.48 -11.42
CA SER A 161 -32.22 17.37 -12.27
C SER A 161 -31.04 16.49 -12.73
N TYR A 162 -29.85 17.07 -12.96
CA TYR A 162 -28.63 16.30 -13.22
C TYR A 162 -28.16 15.53 -11.98
N ALA A 163 -28.21 16.13 -10.78
CA ALA A 163 -27.85 15.44 -9.52
C ALA A 163 -28.81 14.29 -9.18
N ALA A 164 -30.10 14.41 -9.50
CA ALA A 164 -31.09 13.33 -9.32
C ALA A 164 -30.87 12.16 -10.31
N ASN A 165 -30.39 12.46 -11.53
CA ASN A 165 -30.06 11.44 -12.54
C ASN A 165 -28.69 10.80 -12.31
N VAL A 166 -27.78 11.46 -11.59
CA VAL A 166 -26.61 10.81 -10.97
C VAL A 166 -27.10 10.11 -9.70
N THR A 167 -28.00 9.14 -9.87
CA THR A 167 -28.18 8.09 -8.89
C THR A 167 -26.86 7.31 -8.85
N PRO A 168 -26.04 7.36 -7.79
CA PRO A 168 -25.06 6.30 -7.59
C PRO A 168 -25.84 4.99 -7.67
N PRO A 169 -25.38 3.96 -8.41
CA PRO A 169 -26.09 2.69 -8.51
C PRO A 169 -26.54 2.32 -7.11
N SER A 170 -27.84 2.07 -6.94
CA SER A 170 -28.42 1.68 -5.65
C SER A 170 -27.88 0.32 -5.27
N THR A 171 -26.61 0.26 -4.86
CA THR A 171 -26.18 -0.72 -3.88
C THR A 171 -26.88 -0.30 -2.61
N THR A 172 -27.78 -1.15 -2.13
CA THR A 172 -28.18 -1.19 -0.73
C THR A 172 -26.91 -1.38 0.12
N THR A 173 -26.13 -0.31 0.33
CA THR A 173 -25.09 -0.27 1.35
C THR A 173 -25.78 0.18 2.62
N GLN A 174 -26.24 -0.83 3.36
CA GLN A 174 -26.39 -0.77 4.79
C GLN A 174 -25.24 0.05 5.39
N ARG A 175 -25.57 1.04 6.22
CA ARG A 175 -24.65 1.83 7.03
C ARG A 175 -23.55 0.92 7.61
N SER A 176 -22.35 0.99 7.04
CA SER A 176 -21.13 0.62 7.73
C SER A 176 -20.27 1.87 7.79
N ASN A 177 -20.03 2.32 9.02
CA ASN A 177 -18.95 3.16 9.49
C ASN A 177 -18.00 3.74 8.43
N ALA A 178 -17.70 5.03 8.58
CA ALA A 178 -16.53 5.68 8.04
C ALA A 178 -15.27 4.88 8.39
N GLY A 179 -14.95 3.89 7.56
CA GLY A 179 -13.70 3.16 7.60
C GLY A 179 -12.65 3.98 6.84
N PRO A 180 -11.39 3.96 7.28
CA PRO A 180 -10.31 4.62 6.55
C PRO A 180 -10.26 4.08 5.12
N VAL A 181 -10.01 4.94 4.14
CA VAL A 181 -9.77 4.58 2.74
C VAL A 181 -8.67 3.51 2.70
N VAL A 182 -9.08 2.26 2.48
CA VAL A 182 -8.17 1.12 2.34
C VAL A 182 -7.60 1.19 0.93
N VAL A 183 -6.38 1.70 0.80
CA VAL A 183 -5.65 1.59 -0.47
C VAL A 183 -5.14 0.17 -0.57
N GLU A 184 -5.68 -0.59 -1.51
CA GLU A 184 -5.31 -1.97 -1.75
C GLU A 184 -3.93 -2.04 -2.39
N ARG A 185 -2.95 -2.56 -1.63
CA ARG A 185 -1.58 -2.79 -2.10
C ARG A 185 -1.57 -3.91 -3.14
N HIS A 186 -1.62 -3.53 -4.41
CA HIS A 186 -1.32 -4.45 -5.50
C HIS A 186 0.18 -4.74 -5.51
N TYR A 187 0.56 -5.92 -5.03
CA TYR A 187 1.93 -6.41 -5.15
C TYR A 187 2.18 -6.84 -6.60
N HIS A 188 2.98 -6.06 -7.33
CA HIS A 188 3.56 -6.54 -8.58
C HIS A 188 4.61 -7.61 -8.24
N HIS A 189 4.27 -8.88 -8.48
CA HIS A 189 5.25 -9.96 -8.48
C HIS A 189 6.18 -9.72 -9.67
N SER A 190 7.41 -9.26 -9.39
CA SER A 190 8.46 -9.16 -10.41
C SER A 190 8.75 -10.56 -10.98
N PRO A 191 8.79 -10.73 -12.31
CA PRO A 191 9.18 -11.99 -12.91
C PRO A 191 10.58 -12.41 -12.45
N ARG A 192 10.75 -13.74 -12.29
CA ARG A 192 11.98 -14.42 -11.88
C ARG A 192 13.24 -13.77 -12.45
N ALA A 193 14.20 -13.47 -11.56
CA ALA A 193 15.49 -12.91 -11.91
C ALA A 193 16.16 -13.77 -13.01
N GLY A 194 16.26 -13.19 -14.21
CA GLY A 194 17.14 -13.68 -15.26
C GLY A 194 18.59 -13.58 -14.77
N THR A 195 19.37 -14.59 -15.14
CA THR A 195 20.79 -14.75 -14.87
C THR A 195 21.56 -13.44 -15.02
N TYR A 196 22.02 -12.88 -13.90
CA TYR A 196 22.93 -11.74 -13.93
C TYR A 196 24.27 -12.21 -14.50
N TYR A 197 24.69 -11.65 -15.63
CA TYR A 197 26.06 -11.75 -16.11
C TYR A 197 26.96 -11.06 -15.07
N GLN A 198 27.76 -11.85 -14.37
CA GLN A 198 28.77 -11.35 -13.46
C GLN A 198 29.93 -10.81 -14.30
N PRO A 199 30.24 -9.49 -14.29
CA PRO A 199 31.39 -8.98 -15.02
C PRO A 199 32.67 -9.57 -14.40
N TYR A 200 33.51 -10.14 -15.26
CA TYR A 200 34.80 -10.72 -14.89
C TYR A 200 35.72 -9.63 -14.34
N ALA A 201 36.03 -9.69 -13.04
CA ALA A 201 37.07 -8.87 -12.45
C ALA A 201 38.44 -9.45 -12.87
N PRO A 202 39.32 -8.68 -13.52
CA PRO A 202 40.65 -9.19 -13.86
C PRO A 202 41.44 -9.49 -12.58
N SER A 203 41.98 -10.71 -12.51
CA SER A 203 42.84 -11.16 -11.42
C SER A 203 44.02 -10.22 -11.25
N ARG A 204 44.18 -9.60 -10.06
CA ARG A 204 45.45 -8.97 -9.67
C ARG A 204 46.50 -10.06 -9.59
N ARG A 205 47.38 -10.10 -10.60
CA ARG A 205 48.58 -10.92 -10.64
C ARG A 205 49.49 -10.49 -9.50
N SER A 206 49.44 -11.20 -8.37
CA SER A 206 50.41 -11.06 -7.28
C SER A 206 51.73 -11.66 -7.77
N GLY A 207 52.57 -10.82 -8.38
CA GLY A 207 53.95 -11.17 -8.71
C GLY A 207 54.81 -11.00 -7.47
N ILE A 208 55.13 -12.11 -6.80
CA ILE A 208 56.25 -12.15 -5.86
C ILE A 208 57.52 -12.15 -6.72
N ILE A 209 58.26 -11.05 -6.74
CA ILE A 209 59.60 -11.00 -7.34
C ILE A 209 60.58 -11.53 -6.28
N LEU A 210 60.93 -12.82 -6.39
CA LEU A 210 62.11 -13.39 -5.73
C LEU A 210 63.33 -12.93 -6.54
N GLY A 211 63.95 -11.84 -6.13
CA GLY A 211 65.24 -11.41 -6.65
C GLY A 211 66.34 -12.29 -6.07
N ILE A 212 66.90 -13.19 -6.89
CA ILE A 212 68.20 -13.81 -6.66
C ILE A 212 69.20 -12.95 -7.45
N GLY A 213 70.16 -12.33 -6.76
CA GLY A 213 71.19 -11.52 -7.38
C GLY A 213 72.47 -11.53 -6.54
N ASN A 214 73.44 -12.32 -7.03
CA ASN A 214 74.87 -12.44 -6.70
C ASN A 214 75.33 -12.39 -5.23
#